data_AF-A0A4S4F6R2-F1
#
_entry.id   AF-A0A4S4F6R2-F1
#
_cell.length_a   1.000
_cell.length_b   1.000
_cell.length_c   1.000
_cell.angle_alpha   90.00
_cell.angle_beta   90.00
_cell.angle_gamma   90.00
#
_symmetry.space_group_name_H-M   'P 1'
#
loop_
_entity.id
_entity.type
_entity.pdbx_description
1 polymer ?
#
loop_
_entity_poly.entity_id
_entity_poly.type
_entity_poly.pdbx_seq_one_letter_code
_entity_poly.pdbx_strand_id
1 'polypeptide(L)'
;MKAMLAVRGNLAANPRFWPERKDEDGHVLQARWAAVVIETRRVRGADGEWRDDPDGGIPVTVTAYGARAMTLDRCDMHCGDPVVAVGEQVATEAYATRDGEPAARMCLTALAVCYDTIMMRRHAEHVAQRSTPLERRDRADGPARGTEGADAS
;
A
#
# COMPACT_ATOMS: atom_id res chain seq x y z
N MET A 1 -11.85 -10.34 -23.00
CA MET A 1 -12.17 -9.13 -22.22
C MET A 1 -11.04 -8.93 -21.22
N LYS A 2 -10.41 -7.76 -21.16
CA LYS A 2 -9.37 -7.49 -20.14
C LYS A 2 -10.04 -6.85 -18.93
N ALA A 3 -9.82 -7.41 -17.74
CA ALA A 3 -10.37 -6.86 -16.51
C ALA A 3 -9.49 -5.70 -16.03
N MET A 4 -10.14 -4.60 -15.63
CA MET A 4 -9.48 -3.49 -14.95
C MET A 4 -9.53 -3.73 -13.45
N LEU A 5 -8.40 -3.58 -12.79
CA LEU A 5 -8.26 -3.76 -11.35
C LEU A 5 -7.64 -2.52 -10.72
N ALA A 6 -8.08 -2.24 -9.49
CA ALA A 6 -7.44 -1.30 -8.60
C ALA A 6 -7.04 -2.07 -7.34
N VAL A 7 -5.78 -1.94 -6.96
CA VAL A 7 -5.19 -2.61 -5.79
C VAL A 7 -4.68 -1.53 -4.87
N ARG A 8 -5.02 -1.64 -3.59
CA ARG A 8 -4.60 -0.71 -2.54
C ARG A 8 -3.91 -1.49 -1.44
N GLY A 9 -2.74 -1.04 -1.02
CA GLY A 9 -1.97 -1.74 0.00
C GLY A 9 -0.61 -1.10 0.22
N ASN A 10 0.28 -1.82 0.89
CA ASN A 10 1.63 -1.34 1.17
C ASN A 10 2.65 -2.09 0.31
N LEU A 11 3.74 -1.42 -0.07
CA LEU A 11 4.82 -2.06 -0.80
C LEU A 11 5.53 -3.11 0.07
N ALA A 12 5.61 -4.35 -0.42
CA ALA A 12 6.25 -5.46 0.29
C ALA A 12 7.77 -5.33 0.37
N ALA A 13 8.36 -4.63 -0.59
CA ALA A 13 9.78 -4.38 -0.75
C ALA A 13 9.98 -3.11 -1.58
N ASN A 14 11.22 -2.60 -1.62
CA ASN A 14 11.56 -1.50 -2.53
C ASN A 14 11.26 -1.92 -3.98
N PRO A 15 10.56 -1.08 -4.75
CA PRO A 15 10.35 -1.34 -6.16
C PRO A 15 11.66 -1.49 -6.91
N ARG A 16 11.63 -2.30 -7.97
CA ARG A 16 12.80 -2.53 -8.82
C ARG A 16 12.58 -1.93 -10.19
N PHE A 17 13.57 -1.15 -10.62
CA PHE A 17 13.61 -0.56 -11.95
C PHE A 17 14.68 -1.22 -12.81
N TRP A 18 14.35 -1.38 -14.09
CA TRP A 18 15.26 -1.79 -15.14
C TRP A 18 15.14 -0.76 -16.28
N PRO A 19 16.23 -0.07 -16.66
CA PRO A 19 16.18 0.89 -17.75
C PRO A 19 15.97 0.18 -19.09
N GLU A 20 15.56 0.97 -20.09
CA GLU A 20 15.53 0.48 -21.47
C GLU A 20 16.90 -0.04 -21.89
N ARG A 21 16.93 -1.20 -22.54
CA ARG A 21 18.17 -1.82 -23.03
C ARG A 21 17.91 -2.58 -24.32
N LYS A 22 18.98 -2.88 -25.07
CA LYS A 22 18.91 -3.85 -26.17
C LYS A 22 19.25 -5.24 -25.65
N ASP A 23 18.57 -6.26 -26.15
CA ASP A 23 18.95 -7.66 -25.92
C ASP A 23 20.06 -8.13 -26.87
N GLU A 24 20.46 -9.39 -26.75
CA GLU A 24 21.54 -10.00 -27.56
C GLU A 24 21.21 -10.01 -29.06
N ASP A 25 19.92 -10.04 -29.41
CA ASP A 25 19.42 -10.01 -30.78
C ASP A 25 19.19 -8.58 -31.30
N GLY A 26 19.50 -7.57 -30.49
CA GLY A 26 19.37 -6.15 -30.83
C GLY A 26 17.95 -5.58 -30.69
N HIS A 27 17.00 -6.34 -30.17
CA HIS A 27 15.65 -5.85 -29.89
C HIS A 27 15.67 -4.88 -28.70
N VAL A 28 14.86 -3.83 -28.80
CA VAL A 28 14.71 -2.87 -27.70
C VAL A 28 13.75 -3.44 -26.66
N LEU A 29 14.28 -3.78 -25.49
CA LEU A 29 13.52 -4.09 -24.30
C LEU A 29 13.17 -2.77 -23.60
N GLN A 30 11.88 -2.48 -23.54
CA GLN A 30 11.37 -1.29 -22.87
C GLN A 30 11.79 -1.24 -21.40
N ALA A 31 11.94 -0.02 -20.86
CA ALA A 31 12.11 0.17 -19.43
C ALA A 31 10.98 -0.52 -18.64
N ARG A 32 11.32 -1.10 -17.49
CA ARG A 32 10.39 -1.84 -16.64
C ARG A 32 10.53 -1.40 -15.19
N TRP A 33 9.40 -1.22 -14.53
CA TRP A 33 9.31 -1.01 -13.09
C TRP A 33 8.43 -2.10 -12.52
N ALA A 34 8.84 -2.75 -11.44
CA ALA A 34 8.03 -3.78 -10.79
C ALA A 34 8.06 -3.66 -9.28
N ALA A 35 6.92 -3.94 -8.66
CA ALA A 35 6.75 -3.98 -7.22
C ALA A 35 5.77 -5.09 -6.82
N VAL A 36 5.76 -5.40 -5.52
CA VAL A 36 4.72 -6.24 -4.91
C VAL A 36 3.97 -5.37 -3.92
N VAL A 37 2.65 -5.28 -4.08
CA VAL A 37 1.74 -4.62 -3.16
C VAL A 37 1.06 -5.69 -2.32
N ILE A 38 1.12 -5.56 -1.00
CA ILE A 38 0.37 -6.40 -0.07
C ILE A 38 -0.97 -5.73 0.18
N GLU A 39 -2.03 -6.29 -0.39
CA GLU A 39 -3.40 -5.85 -0.13
C GLU A 39 -3.84 -6.35 1.25
N THR A 40 -3.97 -5.45 2.21
CA THR A 40 -4.51 -5.79 3.53
C THR A 40 -6.02 -5.96 3.42
N ARG A 41 -6.48 -7.21 3.45
CA ARG A 41 -7.89 -7.52 3.51
C ARG A 41 -8.38 -7.40 4.95
N ARG A 42 -9.51 -6.72 5.13
CA ARG A 42 -10.28 -6.82 6.37
C ARG A 42 -11.40 -7.82 6.17
N VAL A 43 -11.54 -8.76 7.10
CA VAL A 43 -12.61 -9.75 7.12
C VAL A 43 -13.57 -9.44 8.24
N ARG A 44 -14.85 -9.73 7.99
CA ARG A 44 -15.89 -9.60 9.00
C ARG A 44 -16.04 -10.94 9.72
N GLY A 45 -15.78 -10.93 11.02
CA GLY A 45 -15.93 -12.11 11.88
C GLY A 45 -17.39 -12.49 12.09
N ALA A 46 -17.61 -13.68 12.65
CA ALA A 46 -18.95 -14.15 13.02
C ALA A 46 -19.61 -13.27 14.12
N ASP A 47 -18.79 -12.57 14.92
CA ASP A 47 -19.19 -11.54 15.87
C ASP A 47 -19.56 -10.20 15.19
N GLY A 48 -19.43 -10.11 13.86
CA GLY A 48 -19.74 -8.91 13.08
C GLY A 48 -18.63 -7.86 13.10
N GLU A 49 -17.57 -8.08 13.88
CA GLU A 49 -16.43 -7.18 14.00
C GLU A 49 -15.50 -7.32 12.80
N TRP A 50 -14.86 -6.22 12.43
CA TRP A 50 -13.86 -6.23 11.37
C TRP A 50 -12.48 -6.45 11.95
N ARG A 51 -11.77 -7.44 11.42
CA ARG A 51 -10.40 -7.76 11.76
C ARG A 51 -9.56 -7.86 10.50
N ASP A 52 -8.25 -7.79 10.65
CA ASP A 52 -7.36 -8.15 9.56
C ASP A 52 -7.53 -9.63 9.24
N ASP A 53 -7.38 -9.98 7.96
CA ASP A 53 -7.46 -11.36 7.51
C ASP A 53 -6.38 -12.20 8.22
N PRO A 54 -6.76 -13.27 8.95
CA PRO A 54 -5.79 -14.12 9.64
C PRO A 54 -4.80 -14.80 8.67
N ASP A 55 -5.18 -14.97 7.41
CA ASP A 55 -4.32 -15.51 6.36
C ASP A 55 -3.32 -14.47 5.81
N GLY A 56 -3.40 -13.23 6.31
CA GLY A 56 -2.54 -12.12 5.94
C GLY A 56 -2.98 -11.40 4.68
N GLY A 57 -2.17 -10.43 4.27
CA GLY A 57 -2.43 -9.65 3.06
C GLY A 57 -2.15 -10.44 1.79
N ILE A 58 -2.89 -10.13 0.73
CA ILE A 58 -2.75 -10.81 -0.57
C ILE A 58 -1.64 -10.11 -1.38
N PRO A 59 -0.60 -10.83 -1.80
CA PRO A 59 0.45 -10.23 -2.63
C PRO A 59 -0.03 -10.05 -4.07
N VAL A 60 0.13 -8.84 -4.59
CA VAL A 60 -0.14 -8.50 -5.98
C VAL A 60 1.11 -7.93 -6.64
N THR A 61 1.54 -8.54 -7.73
CA THR A 61 2.66 -8.02 -8.53
C THR A 61 2.15 -6.93 -9.44
N VAL A 62 2.77 -5.77 -9.36
CA VAL A 62 2.46 -4.59 -10.16
C VAL A 62 3.65 -4.30 -11.06
N THR A 63 3.44 -4.30 -12.37
CA THR A 63 4.48 -4.00 -13.35
C THR A 63 4.06 -2.84 -14.24
N ALA A 64 4.96 -1.90 -14.50
CA ALA A 64 4.80 -0.84 -15.49
C ALA A 64 5.92 -0.90 -16.53
N TYR A 65 5.65 -0.38 -17.72
CA TYR A 65 6.59 -0.39 -18.85
C TYR A 65 6.75 1.00 -19.46
N GLY A 66 7.88 1.21 -20.15
CA GLY A 66 8.19 2.42 -20.91
C GLY A 66 8.15 3.71 -20.07
N ALA A 67 7.52 4.75 -20.60
CA ALA A 67 7.44 6.06 -19.94
C ALA A 67 6.78 6.02 -18.55
N ARG A 68 5.86 5.07 -18.30
CA ARG A 68 5.24 4.89 -16.99
C ARG A 68 6.26 4.35 -15.98
N ALA A 69 7.07 3.37 -16.37
CA ALA A 69 8.15 2.85 -15.54
C ALA A 69 9.17 3.95 -15.18
N MET A 70 9.58 4.75 -16.15
CA MET A 70 10.49 5.89 -15.93
C MET A 70 9.90 6.99 -15.03
N THR A 71 8.57 7.12 -15.03
CA THR A 71 7.89 8.07 -14.13
C THR A 71 7.86 7.53 -12.71
N LEU A 72 7.53 6.25 -12.53
CA LEU A 72 7.48 5.61 -11.21
C LEU A 72 8.84 5.48 -10.55
N ASP A 73 9.91 5.29 -11.32
CA ASP A 73 11.29 5.29 -10.81
C ASP A 73 11.65 6.61 -10.10
N ARG A 74 11.07 7.74 -10.56
CA ARG A 74 11.29 9.06 -9.96
C ARG A 74 10.40 9.35 -8.75
N CYS A 75 9.44 8.49 -8.44
CA CYS A 75 8.51 8.72 -7.35
C CYS A 75 9.09 8.42 -5.96
N ASP A 76 10.29 7.84 -5.86
CA ASP A 76 10.99 7.54 -4.60
C ASP A 76 10.17 6.68 -3.61
N MET A 77 9.45 5.70 -4.15
CA MET A 77 8.64 4.77 -3.37
C MET A 77 9.51 3.72 -2.68
N HIS A 78 9.21 3.43 -1.41
CA HIS A 78 9.96 2.52 -0.56
C HIS A 78 9.09 1.42 0.04
N CYS A 79 9.75 0.36 0.52
CA CYS A 79 9.11 -0.69 1.30
C CYS A 79 8.26 -0.09 2.44
N GLY A 80 7.02 -0.56 2.55
CA GLY A 80 6.06 -0.10 3.54
C GLY A 80 5.23 1.12 3.11
N ASP A 81 5.57 1.81 2.03
CA ASP A 81 4.76 2.94 1.57
C ASP A 81 3.37 2.48 1.12
N PRO A 82 2.31 3.20 1.53
CA PRO A 82 0.96 2.88 1.10
C PRO A 82 0.72 3.43 -0.31
N VAL A 83 0.22 2.58 -1.19
CA VAL A 83 0.03 2.88 -2.61
C VAL A 83 -1.33 2.41 -3.12
N VAL A 84 -1.77 3.03 -4.21
CA VAL A 84 -2.87 2.56 -5.05
C VAL A 84 -2.32 2.33 -6.46
N ALA A 85 -2.47 1.10 -6.95
CA ALA A 85 -2.12 0.72 -8.32
C ALA A 85 -3.40 0.44 -9.12
N VAL A 86 -3.49 0.99 -10.33
CA VAL A 86 -4.61 0.77 -11.24
C VAL A 86 -4.09 0.28 -12.57
N GLY A 87 -4.70 -0.76 -13.12
CA GLY A 87 -4.25 -1.33 -14.38
C GLY A 87 -5.05 -2.50 -14.88
N GLU A 88 -4.53 -3.13 -15.92
CA GLU A 88 -5.12 -4.32 -16.51
C GLU A 88 -4.65 -5.56 -15.75
N GLN A 89 -5.59 -6.43 -15.36
CA GLN A 89 -5.25 -7.76 -14.88
C GLN A 89 -4.59 -8.54 -16.00
N VAL A 90 -3.41 -9.07 -15.73
CA VAL A 90 -2.61 -9.78 -16.73
C VAL A 90 -2.81 -11.28 -16.57
N ALA A 91 -2.56 -11.79 -15.37
CA ALA A 91 -2.54 -13.21 -15.08
C ALA A 91 -2.54 -13.47 -13.57
N THR A 92 -2.68 -14.74 -13.22
CA THR A 92 -2.26 -15.27 -11.93
C THR A 92 -0.97 -16.06 -12.15
N GLU A 93 0.11 -15.68 -11.49
CA GLU A 93 1.40 -16.38 -11.59
C GLU A 93 1.53 -17.38 -10.46
N ALA A 94 1.86 -18.63 -10.80
CA ALA A 94 2.27 -19.64 -9.84
C ALA A 94 3.77 -19.46 -9.50
N TYR A 95 4.14 -19.65 -8.24
CA TYR A 95 5.51 -19.60 -7.76
C TYR A 95 5.69 -20.53 -6.55
N ALA A 96 6.93 -20.90 -6.26
CA ALA A 96 7.25 -21.58 -5.00
C ALA A 96 7.55 -20.53 -3.93
N THR A 97 6.95 -20.68 -2.76
CA THR A 97 7.29 -19.87 -1.58
C THR A 97 8.73 -20.16 -1.14
N ARG A 98 9.23 -19.39 -0.18
CA ARG A 98 10.57 -19.62 0.39
C ARG A 98 10.72 -21.03 0.98
N ASP A 99 9.64 -21.60 1.48
CA ASP A 99 9.60 -22.94 2.10
C ASP A 99 9.30 -24.06 1.08
N GLY A 100 9.19 -23.71 -0.22
CA GLY A 100 8.97 -24.67 -1.31
C GLY A 100 7.49 -24.97 -1.60
N GLU A 101 6.56 -24.46 -0.80
CA GLU A 101 5.13 -24.66 -1.02
C GLU A 101 4.65 -23.94 -2.29
N PRO A 102 3.75 -24.56 -3.08
CA PRO A 102 3.18 -23.93 -4.25
C PRO A 102 2.24 -22.79 -3.84
N ALA A 103 2.44 -21.62 -4.44
CA ALA A 103 1.62 -20.44 -4.22
C ALA A 103 1.27 -19.77 -5.55
N ALA A 104 0.31 -18.85 -5.49
CA ALA A 104 -0.10 -18.06 -6.62
C ALA A 104 -0.25 -16.60 -6.21
N ARG A 105 0.02 -15.68 -7.13
CA ARG A 105 -0.17 -14.24 -6.93
C ARG A 105 -0.85 -13.61 -8.12
N MET A 106 -1.67 -12.60 -7.87
CA MET A 106 -2.25 -11.80 -8.94
C MET A 106 -1.19 -10.89 -9.56
N CYS A 107 -1.29 -10.68 -10.87
CA CYS A 107 -0.40 -9.79 -11.61
C CYS A 107 -1.18 -8.73 -12.38
N LEU A 108 -0.69 -7.49 -12.29
CA LEU A 108 -1.29 -6.30 -12.88
C LEU A 108 -0.25 -5.54 -13.72
N THR A 109 -0.63 -5.17 -14.95
CA THR A 109 0.11 -4.17 -15.74
C THR A 109 -0.47 -2.81 -15.43
N ALA A 110 0.30 -1.98 -14.73
CA ALA A 110 -0.15 -0.70 -14.24
C ALA A 110 -0.30 0.33 -15.36
N LEU A 111 -1.45 1.01 -15.34
CA LEU A 111 -1.64 2.28 -16.01
C LEU A 111 -1.14 3.42 -15.11
N ALA A 112 -1.31 3.29 -13.79
CA ALA A 112 -0.83 4.25 -12.80
C ALA A 112 -0.54 3.57 -11.46
N VAL A 113 0.43 4.12 -10.72
CA VAL A 113 0.65 3.82 -9.30
C VAL A 113 0.86 5.16 -8.60
N CYS A 114 0.13 5.39 -7.52
CA CYS A 114 0.18 6.62 -6.74
C CYS A 114 0.35 6.29 -5.25
N TYR A 115 0.92 7.22 -4.49
CA TYR A 115 0.82 7.17 -3.03
C TYR A 115 -0.63 7.23 -2.59
N ASP A 116 -0.98 6.41 -1.60
CA ASP A 116 -2.22 6.53 -0.87
C ASP A 116 -2.06 7.63 0.19
N THR A 117 -2.26 8.87 -0.24
CA THR A 117 -2.07 10.06 0.58
C THR A 117 -3.00 10.09 1.81
N ILE A 118 -4.14 9.41 1.75
CA ILE A 118 -5.05 9.27 2.89
C ILE A 118 -4.40 8.39 3.97
N MET A 119 -3.83 7.24 3.59
CA MET A 119 -3.14 6.38 4.54
C MET A 119 -1.84 7.01 5.05
N MET A 120 -1.09 7.69 4.20
CA MET A 120 0.10 8.43 4.64
C MET A 120 -0.24 9.47 5.72
N ARG A 121 -1.30 10.26 5.49
CA ARG A 121 -1.77 11.25 6.46
C ARG A 121 -2.19 10.61 7.79
N ARG A 122 -2.97 9.53 7.74
CA ARG A 122 -3.40 8.81 8.95
C ARG A 122 -2.21 8.23 9.73
N HIS A 123 -1.21 7.70 9.02
CA HIS A 123 -0.01 7.18 9.66
C HIS A 123 0.77 8.30 10.36
N ALA A 124 0.96 9.45 9.69
CA ALA A 124 1.60 10.62 10.28
C ALA A 124 0.86 11.12 11.53
N GLU A 125 -0.47 11.22 11.47
CA GLU A 125 -1.31 11.60 12.62
C GLU A 125 -1.18 10.60 13.78
N HIS A 126 -1.15 9.30 13.50
CA HIS A 126 -0.98 8.26 14.52
C HIS A 126 0.40 8.31 15.20
N VAL A 127 1.47 8.51 14.41
CA VAL A 127 2.83 8.68 14.94
C VAL A 127 2.93 9.96 15.78
N ALA A 128 2.34 11.07 15.34
CA ALA A 128 2.29 12.32 16.10
C ALA A 128 1.55 12.15 17.44
N GLN A 129 0.43 11.42 17.44
CA GLN A 129 -0.28 11.11 18.67
C GLN A 129 0.58 10.28 19.62
N ARG A 130 1.31 9.26 19.14
CA ARG A 130 2.16 8.38 19.97
C ARG A 130 3.43 9.03 20.49
N SER A 131 3.95 10.02 19.77
CA SER A 131 5.09 10.83 20.19
C SER A 131 4.70 11.96 21.15
N THR A 132 3.40 12.19 21.39
CA THR A 132 2.93 13.13 22.40
C THR A 132 3.19 12.55 23.81
N PRO A 133 3.85 13.28 24.72
CA PRO A 133 4.11 12.80 26.08
C PRO A 133 2.83 12.38 26.81
N LEU A 134 2.88 11.25 27.54
CA LEU A 134 1.76 10.64 28.27
C LEU A 134 0.97 11.67 29.11
N GLU A 135 1.65 12.61 29.78
CA GLU A 135 1.04 13.65 30.61
C GLU A 135 0.08 14.61 29.85
N ARG A 136 0.27 14.78 28.53
CA ARG A 136 -0.57 15.64 27.69
C ARG A 136 -1.78 14.90 27.12
N ARG A 137 -1.71 13.56 27.03
CA ARG A 137 -2.83 12.72 26.61
C ARG A 137 -3.90 12.66 27.71
N ASP A 138 -3.50 12.47 28.97
CA ASP A 138 -4.43 12.41 30.11
C ASP A 138 -5.14 13.76 30.39
N ARG A 139 -4.55 14.90 30.00
CA ARG A 139 -5.21 16.21 30.07
C ARG A 139 -6.27 16.44 29.00
N ALA A 140 -6.17 15.78 27.84
CA ALA A 140 -7.14 15.94 26.77
C ALA A 140 -8.43 15.16 27.04
N ASP A 141 -8.34 14.07 27.80
CA ASP A 141 -9.48 13.25 28.26
C ASP A 141 -10.00 13.64 29.65
N GLY A 142 -9.55 14.77 30.21
CA GLY A 142 -10.03 15.29 31.49
C GLY A 142 -11.49 15.77 31.39
N PRO A 143 -12.33 15.53 32.42
CA PRO A 143 -13.77 15.81 32.34
C PRO A 143 -13.96 17.30 32.08
N ALA A 144 -14.77 17.64 31.08
CA ALA A 144 -15.21 18.99 30.80
C ALA A 144 -15.77 19.60 32.09
N ARG A 145 -14.96 20.44 32.77
CA ARG A 145 -15.44 21.20 33.91
C ARG A 145 -16.48 22.18 33.38
N GLY A 146 -17.74 21.87 33.67
CA GLY A 146 -18.87 22.76 33.48
C GLY A 146 -18.51 24.10 34.11
N THR A 147 -18.54 25.14 33.29
CA THR A 147 -18.56 26.52 33.74
C THR A 147 -20.03 26.84 34.02
N GLU A 148 -20.52 26.46 35.19
CA GLU A 148 -21.73 27.08 35.72
C GLU A 148 -21.34 28.39 36.40
N GLY A 149 -21.95 29.46 35.89
CA GLY A 149 -21.63 30.85 36.17
C GLY A 149 -21.78 31.19 37.65
N ALA A 150 -20.83 31.99 38.10
CA ALA A 150 -21.05 32.90 39.20
C ALA A 150 -21.85 34.10 38.67
N ASP A 151 -23.15 34.13 38.95
CA ASP A 151 -23.94 35.36 39.06
C ASP A 151 -24.37 35.41 40.53
N ALA A 152 -23.74 36.24 41.37
CA ALA A 152 -23.93 37.68 41.52
C ALA A 152 -25.27 38.05 42.19
N SER A 153 -25.13 38.32 43.51
CA SER A 153 -25.97 39.15 44.41
C SER A 153 -27.37 38.68 44.78
#